data_AF-A0A6I6MND0-F1
#
_entry.id   AF-A0A6I6MND0-F1
#
_cell.length_a   1.000
_cell.length_b   1.000
_cell.length_c   1.000
_cell.angle_alpha   90.00
_cell.angle_beta   90.00
_cell.angle_gamma   90.00
#
_symmetry.space_group_name_H-M   'P 1'
#
loop_
_entity.id
_entity.type
_entity.pdbx_description
1 polymer ?
#
loop_
_entity_poly.entity_id
_entity_poly.type
_entity_poly.pdbx_seq_one_letter_code
_entity_poly.pdbx_strand_id
1 'polypeptide(L)'
;MTVILWAFTLFHVAVGLASLAAAVRLLTPQERAHWRSTVALLVAELLCWIYPIAAFVSVKSAWAANAAGHPFAMIMLLAPILWLVLMGVMFAIVDFAEDGVLGNARDRGA
;
A
#
# COMPACT_ATOMS: atom_id res chain seq x y z
N MET A 1 5.58 -9.76 23.50
CA MET A 1 4.54 -9.52 22.47
C MET A 1 4.17 -8.03 22.37
N THR A 2 3.88 -7.36 23.47
CA THR A 2 3.44 -5.94 23.50
C THR A 2 4.37 -4.96 22.76
N VAL A 3 5.70 -5.09 22.91
CA VAL A 3 6.67 -4.24 22.18
C VAL A 3 6.55 -4.42 20.66
N ILE A 4 6.37 -5.67 20.20
CA ILE A 4 6.19 -6.00 18.78
C ILE A 4 4.88 -5.39 18.27
N LEU A 5 3.78 -5.52 19.02
CA LEU A 5 2.50 -4.89 18.69
C LEU A 5 2.64 -3.38 18.52
N TRP A 6 3.33 -2.69 19.43
CA TRP A 6 3.57 -1.25 19.30
C TRP A 6 4.42 -0.90 18.08
N ALA A 7 5.51 -1.63 17.84
CA ALA A 7 6.38 -1.40 16.69
C ALA A 7 5.61 -1.52 15.37
N PHE A 8 4.84 -2.61 15.20
CA PHE A 8 4.01 -2.79 13.99
C PHE A 8 2.84 -1.81 13.94
N THR A 9 2.25 -1.42 15.07
CA THR A 9 1.23 -0.37 15.10
C THR A 9 1.78 0.94 14.55
N LEU A 10 2.96 1.38 15.01
CA LEU A 10 3.61 2.60 14.53
C LEU A 10 3.97 2.50 13.05
N PHE A 11 4.49 1.36 12.61
CA PHE A 11 4.75 1.09 11.19
C PHE A 11 3.46 1.24 10.36
N HIS A 12 2.37 0.60 10.76
CA HIS A 12 1.09 0.67 10.06
C HIS A 12 0.49 2.07 10.06
N VAL A 13 0.66 2.84 11.13
CA VAL A 13 0.26 4.25 11.16
C VAL A 13 1.06 5.05 10.14
N ALA A 14 2.40 4.93 10.13
CA ALA A 14 3.25 5.67 9.21
C ALA A 14 2.96 5.32 7.74
N VAL A 15 2.89 4.03 7.41
CA VAL A 15 2.59 3.57 6.06
C VAL A 15 1.13 3.86 5.67
N GLY A 16 0.19 3.76 6.62
CA GLY A 16 -1.21 4.08 6.40
C GLY A 16 -1.40 5.54 6.04
N LEU A 17 -0.72 6.45 6.75
CA LEU A 17 -0.70 7.88 6.42
C LEU A 17 -0.05 8.15 5.07
N ALA A 18 1.07 7.51 4.75
CA ALA A 18 1.72 7.65 3.45
C ALA A 18 0.81 7.17 2.30
N SER A 19 0.17 6.02 2.48
CA SER A 19 -0.77 5.44 1.52
C SER A 19 -2.02 6.31 1.33
N LEU A 20 -2.57 6.86 2.41
CA LEU A 20 -3.70 7.79 2.36
C LEU A 20 -3.32 9.10 1.66
N ALA A 21 -2.15 9.66 1.97
CA ALA A 21 -1.64 10.85 1.30
C ALA A 21 -1.45 10.62 -0.21
N ALA A 22 -0.89 9.47 -0.58
CA ALA A 22 -0.77 9.07 -1.98
C ALA A 22 -2.15 8.90 -2.64
N ALA A 23 -3.10 8.24 -1.99
CA ALA A 23 -4.46 8.05 -2.48
C ALA A 23 -5.15 9.40 -2.78
N VAL A 24 -5.03 10.36 -1.85
CA VAL A 24 -5.56 11.72 -2.03
C VAL A 24 -4.83 12.45 -3.16
N ARG A 25 -3.49 12.32 -3.26
CA ARG A 25 -2.70 12.93 -4.34
C ARG A 25 -3.13 12.44 -5.72
N LEU A 26 -3.40 11.14 -5.87
CA LEU A 26 -3.88 10.53 -7.12
C LEU A 26 -5.23 11.08 -7.58
N LEU A 27 -6.03 11.68 -6.68
CA LEU A 27 -7.29 12.32 -7.08
C LEU A 27 -7.09 13.68 -7.75
N THR A 28 -5.92 14.31 -7.61
CA THR A 28 -5.66 15.65 -8.14
C THR A 28 -5.55 15.67 -9.67
N PRO A 29 -6.06 16.70 -10.36
CA PRO A 29 -5.94 16.79 -11.82
C PRO A 29 -4.50 16.76 -12.32
N GLN A 30 -3.58 17.36 -11.57
CA GLN A 30 -2.16 17.42 -11.91
C GLN A 30 -1.54 16.03 -11.92
N GLU A 31 -1.77 15.23 -10.86
CA GLU A 31 -1.23 13.88 -10.78
C GLU A 31 -1.86 12.99 -11.86
N ARG A 32 -3.19 13.06 -12.05
CA ARG A 32 -3.91 12.27 -13.05
C ARG A 32 -3.41 12.50 -14.47
N ALA A 33 -2.97 13.72 -14.80
CA ALA A 33 -2.42 14.05 -16.12
C ALA A 33 -1.09 13.33 -16.43
N HIS A 34 -0.39 12.79 -15.42
CA HIS A 34 0.83 12.01 -15.63
C HIS A 34 0.57 10.55 -15.98
N TRP A 35 -0.63 10.03 -15.74
CA TRP A 35 -0.98 8.64 -16.00
C TRP A 35 -1.43 8.45 -17.45
N ARG A 36 -0.76 7.56 -18.18
CA ARG A 36 -1.16 7.18 -19.55
C ARG A 36 -2.32 6.18 -19.52
N SER A 37 -2.25 5.20 -18.62
CA SER A 37 -3.29 4.19 -18.46
C SER A 37 -4.29 4.55 -17.35
N THR A 38 -5.55 4.78 -17.74
CA THR A 38 -6.66 4.96 -16.78
C THR A 38 -6.84 3.74 -15.87
N VAL A 39 -6.61 2.53 -16.39
CA VAL A 39 -6.73 1.30 -15.59
C VAL A 39 -5.62 1.23 -14.55
N ALA A 40 -4.38 1.58 -14.91
CA ALA A 40 -3.27 1.60 -13.97
C ALA A 40 -3.50 2.62 -12.84
N LEU A 41 -4.03 3.80 -13.19
CA LEU A 41 -4.43 4.80 -12.21
C LEU A 41 -5.51 4.28 -11.25
N LEU A 42 -6.57 3.64 -11.75
CA LEU A 42 -7.62 3.05 -10.91
C LEU A 42 -7.08 1.97 -9.97
N VAL A 43 -6.16 1.13 -10.47
CA VAL A 43 -5.48 0.11 -9.65
C VAL A 43 -4.65 0.77 -8.57
N ALA A 44 -3.84 1.79 -8.90
CA ALA A 44 -3.03 2.54 -7.94
C ALA A 44 -3.91 3.22 -6.86
N GLU A 45 -5.00 3.85 -7.25
CA GLU A 45 -5.98 4.42 -6.33
C GLU A 45 -6.52 3.35 -5.36
N LEU A 46 -7.00 2.23 -5.90
CA LEU A 46 -7.56 1.13 -5.10
C LEU A 46 -6.54 0.56 -4.10
N LEU A 47 -5.31 0.30 -4.57
CA LEU A 47 -4.24 -0.22 -3.73
C LEU A 47 -3.93 0.73 -2.56
N CYS A 48 -3.84 2.04 -2.85
CA CYS A 48 -3.56 3.07 -1.86
C CYS A 48 -4.72 3.30 -0.87
N TRP A 49 -5.97 3.15 -1.30
CA TRP A 49 -7.14 3.28 -0.43
C TRP A 49 -7.37 2.07 0.48
N ILE A 50 -7.04 0.86 0.04
CA ILE A 50 -7.29 -0.36 0.83
C ILE A 50 -6.33 -0.45 2.03
N TYR A 51 -5.05 -0.09 1.85
CA TYR A 51 -4.05 -0.33 2.89
C TYR A 51 -4.38 0.34 4.25
N PRO A 52 -4.76 1.63 4.34
CA PRO A 52 -5.07 2.27 5.61
C PRO A 52 -6.21 1.58 6.37
N ILE A 53 -7.23 1.12 5.64
CA ILE A 53 -8.40 0.42 6.20
C ILE A 53 -7.96 -0.95 6.73
N ALA A 54 -7.24 -1.71 5.92
CA ALA A 54 -6.72 -3.03 6.30
C ALA A 54 -5.80 -2.92 7.53
N ALA A 55 -4.88 -1.97 7.52
CA ALA A 55 -3.95 -1.69 8.61
C ALA A 55 -4.69 -1.37 9.93
N PHE A 56 -5.69 -0.49 9.87
CA PHE A 56 -6.49 -0.13 11.05
C PHE A 56 -7.23 -1.33 11.64
N VAL A 57 -7.94 -2.09 10.80
CA VAL A 57 -8.72 -3.27 11.23
C VAL A 57 -7.79 -4.35 11.80
N SER A 58 -6.65 -4.61 11.14
CA SER A 58 -5.65 -5.57 11.58
C SER A 58 -5.03 -5.21 12.92
N VAL A 59 -4.58 -3.96 13.10
CA VAL A 59 -3.98 -3.51 14.36
C VAL A 59 -4.97 -3.60 15.51
N LYS A 60 -6.21 -3.10 15.32
CA LYS A 60 -7.29 -3.24 16.33
C LYS A 60 -7.49 -4.70 16.72
N SER A 61 -7.61 -5.58 15.73
CA SER A 61 -7.89 -7.00 15.94
C SER A 61 -6.71 -7.70 16.62
N ALA A 62 -5.48 -7.35 16.28
CA ALA A 62 -4.27 -7.89 16.90
C ALA A 62 -4.17 -7.53 18.38
N TRP A 63 -4.48 -6.28 18.75
CA TRP A 63 -4.52 -5.86 20.15
C TRP A 63 -5.59 -6.61 20.95
N ALA A 64 -6.79 -6.77 20.39
CA ALA A 64 -7.86 -7.56 21.01
C ALA A 64 -7.47 -9.04 21.18
N ALA A 65 -6.88 -9.64 20.14
CA ALA A 65 -6.39 -11.02 20.17
C ALA A 65 -5.28 -11.20 21.22
N ASN A 66 -4.35 -10.26 21.32
CA ASN A 66 -3.29 -10.29 22.33
C ASN A 66 -3.85 -10.17 23.75
N ALA A 67 -4.82 -9.28 23.98
CA ALA A 67 -5.49 -9.16 25.28
C ALA A 67 -6.23 -10.43 25.69
N ALA A 68 -6.79 -11.16 24.70
CA ALA A 68 -7.43 -12.45 24.90
C ALA A 68 -6.44 -13.65 24.96
N GLY A 69 -5.12 -13.41 24.87
CA GLY A 69 -4.12 -14.49 24.87
C GLY A 69 -4.12 -15.37 23.62
N HIS A 70 -4.72 -14.91 22.51
CA HIS A 70 -4.85 -15.69 21.29
C HIS A 70 -3.54 -15.71 20.48
N PRO A 71 -3.06 -16.86 19.97
CA PRO A 71 -1.79 -16.95 19.23
C PRO A 71 -1.77 -16.23 17.87
N PHE A 72 -2.93 -15.75 17.38
CA PHE A 72 -3.05 -15.18 16.04
C PHE A 72 -2.81 -13.67 15.97
N ALA A 73 -2.52 -13.00 17.08
CA ALA A 73 -2.25 -11.56 17.11
C ALA A 73 -1.14 -11.14 16.12
N MET A 74 -0.09 -11.96 15.99
CA MET A 74 0.99 -11.71 15.04
C MET A 74 0.55 -11.84 13.58
N ILE A 75 -0.24 -12.85 13.25
CA ILE A 75 -0.73 -13.05 11.88
C ILE A 75 -1.61 -11.88 11.46
N MET A 76 -2.42 -11.34 12.38
CA MET A 76 -3.25 -10.16 12.11
C MET A 76 -2.41 -8.91 11.78
N LEU A 77 -1.25 -8.72 12.42
CA LEU A 77 -0.31 -7.63 12.10
C LEU A 77 0.45 -7.85 10.78
N LEU A 78 0.72 -9.10 10.42
CA LEU A 78 1.44 -9.40 9.17
C LEU A 78 0.53 -9.29 7.94
N ALA A 79 -0.79 -9.48 8.08
CA ALA A 79 -1.72 -9.49 6.95
C ALA A 79 -1.66 -8.20 6.08
N PRO A 80 -1.62 -6.97 6.64
CA PRO A 80 -1.47 -5.76 5.81
C PRO A 80 -0.10 -5.67 5.13
N ILE A 81 0.94 -6.32 5.65
CA ILE A 81 2.26 -6.32 5.00
C ILE A 81 2.20 -7.09 3.68
N LEU A 82 1.44 -8.18 3.63
CA LEU A 82 1.22 -8.91 2.38
C LEU A 82 0.57 -8.02 1.32
N TRP A 83 -0.30 -7.09 1.72
CA TRP A 83 -0.85 -6.08 0.82
C TRP A 83 0.22 -5.12 0.27
N LEU A 84 1.22 -4.74 1.07
CA LEU A 84 2.35 -3.93 0.58
C LEU A 84 3.19 -4.69 -0.44
N VAL A 85 3.39 -6.00 -0.22
CA VAL A 85 4.09 -6.85 -1.19
C VAL A 85 3.31 -6.88 -2.50
N LEU A 86 1.99 -7.11 -2.44
CA LEU A 86 1.12 -7.07 -3.62
C LEU A 86 1.20 -5.71 -4.33
N MET A 87 1.09 -4.63 -3.57
CA MET A 87 1.19 -3.27 -4.10
C MET A 87 2.54 -3.05 -4.81
N GLY A 88 3.65 -3.45 -4.20
CA GLY A 88 4.99 -3.35 -4.80
C GLY A 88 5.13 -4.14 -6.10
N VAL A 89 4.59 -5.37 -6.14
CA VAL A 89 4.56 -6.18 -7.37
C VAL A 89 3.70 -5.53 -8.45
N MET A 90 2.52 -5.01 -8.11
CA MET A 90 1.65 -4.33 -9.08
C MET A 90 2.30 -3.09 -9.66
N PHE A 91 2.92 -2.24 -8.84
CA PHE A 91 3.63 -1.06 -9.34
C PHE A 91 4.84 -1.44 -10.19
N ALA A 92 5.58 -2.48 -9.84
CA ALA A 92 6.69 -2.96 -10.67
C ALA A 92 6.21 -3.45 -12.06
N ILE A 93 5.04 -4.09 -12.13
CA ILE A 93 4.43 -4.50 -13.40
C ILE A 93 3.98 -3.28 -14.22
N VAL A 94 3.33 -2.31 -13.60
CA VAL A 94 2.88 -1.07 -14.27
C VAL A 94 4.09 -0.31 -14.81
N ASP A 95 5.14 -0.14 -14.00
CA ASP A 95 6.39 0.52 -14.40
C ASP A 95 7.03 -0.21 -15.59
N PHE A 96 7.12 -1.53 -15.55
CA PHE A 96 7.61 -2.33 -16.68
C PHE A 96 6.73 -2.16 -17.94
N ALA A 97 5.42 -2.07 -17.80
CA ALA A 97 4.50 -1.97 -18.93
C ALA A 97 4.45 -0.56 -19.56
N GLU A 98 4.53 0.49 -18.74
CA GLU A 98 4.47 1.88 -19.21
C GLU A 98 5.85 2.41 -19.67
N ASP A 99 6.91 2.01 -18.97
CA ASP A 99 8.27 2.57 -19.11
C ASP A 99 9.33 1.53 -19.56
N GLY A 100 9.02 0.22 -19.51
CA GLY A 100 9.97 -0.86 -19.83
C GLY A 100 10.95 -1.17 -18.69
N VAL A 101 11.89 -2.10 -18.89
CA VAL A 101 12.97 -2.36 -17.92
C VAL A 101 13.89 -1.13 -17.89
N LEU A 102 13.74 -0.26 -16.88
CA LEU A 102 14.55 0.96 -16.63
C LEU A 102 14.16 2.22 -17.44
N GLY A 103 12.92 2.38 -17.89
CA GLY A 103 12.52 3.58 -18.65
C GLY A 103 12.94 3.59 -20.12
N ASN A 104 13.41 2.46 -20.64
CA ASN A 104 13.91 2.31 -22.01
C ASN A 104 12.81 2.27 -23.09
N ALA A 105 11.53 2.19 -22.72
CA ALA A 105 10.41 2.21 -23.66
C ALA A 105 9.93 3.62 -24.02
N ARG A 106 10.50 4.68 -23.42
CA ARG A 106 10.25 6.05 -23.84
C ARG A 106 10.77 6.25 -25.27
N ASP A 107 9.86 6.57 -26.19
CA ASP A 107 10.23 7.14 -27.48
C ASP A 107 11.16 8.33 -27.23
N ARG A 108 12.42 8.19 -27.64
CA ARG A 108 13.35 9.30 -27.81
C ARG A 108 12.92 10.06 -29.08
N GLY A 109 11.75 10.69 -29.01
CA GLY A 109 11.22 11.52 -30.08
C GLY A 109 11.85 12.91 -30.06
N ALA A 110 13.05 13.01 -30.62
CA ALA A 110 13.53 14.20 -31.34
C ALA A 110 14.46 13.73 -32.47
#